data_AF-A0A3B9TXU0-F1
#
_entry.id   AF-A0A3B9TXU0-F1
#
_cell.length_a   1.000
_cell.length_b   1.000
_cell.length_c   1.000
_cell.angle_alpha   90.00
_cell.angle_beta   90.00
_cell.angle_gamma   90.00
#
_symmetry.space_group_name_H-M   'P 1'
#
loop_
_entity.id
_entity.type
_entity.pdbx_description
1 polymer ?
#
loop_
_entity_poly.entity_id
_entity_poly.type
_entity_poly.pdbx_seq_one_letter_code
_entity_poly.pdbx_strand_id
1 'polypeptide(L)'
;MIRHDAIDDDDLRRLIVTGHIRYGGNRRLRIYGRLDCASGKRMKRASRVFFGDAAEAREAGFRPCGHCLRDDYARWKDRPADAASGNRR
;
A
#
# COMPACT_ATOMS: atom_id res chain seq x y z
N MET A 1 -4.56 7.48 5.51
CA MET A 1 -4.92 6.41 4.55
C MET A 1 -6.20 6.82 3.86
N ILE A 2 -6.22 6.84 2.53
CA ILE A 2 -7.41 7.22 1.74
C ILE A 2 -7.96 5.98 1.03
N ARG A 3 -9.27 5.75 1.11
CA ARG A 3 -9.95 4.66 0.39
C ARG A 3 -10.35 5.13 -1.00
N HIS A 4 -10.08 4.32 -2.03
CA HIS A 4 -10.47 4.67 -3.39
C HIS A 4 -12.00 4.78 -3.53
N ASP A 5 -12.78 3.97 -2.80
CA ASP A 5 -14.24 4.04 -2.84
C ASP A 5 -14.83 5.29 -2.14
N ALA A 6 -14.02 6.06 -1.41
CA ALA A 6 -14.46 7.22 -0.64
C ALA A 6 -13.91 8.55 -1.21
N ILE A 7 -13.26 8.53 -2.37
CA ILE A 7 -12.71 9.71 -3.03
C ILE A 7 -13.11 9.69 -4.51
N ASP A 8 -13.38 10.87 -5.05
CA ASP A 8 -13.63 11.04 -6.48
C ASP A 8 -12.34 10.91 -7.31
N ASP A 9 -12.48 10.58 -8.60
CA ASP A 9 -11.35 10.40 -9.51
C ASP A 9 -10.54 11.68 -9.75
N ASP A 10 -11.20 12.84 -9.82
CA ASP A 10 -10.53 14.13 -10.02
C ASP A 10 -9.72 14.52 -8.79
N ASP A 11 -10.29 14.38 -7.59
CA ASP A 11 -9.60 14.63 -6.33
C ASP A 11 -8.42 13.66 -6.14
N LEU A 12 -8.63 12.37 -6.44
CA LEU A 12 -7.57 11.38 -6.40
C LEU A 12 -6.42 11.76 -7.35
N ARG A 13 -6.74 12.14 -8.59
CA ARG A 13 -5.74 12.57 -9.57
C ARG A 13 -4.98 13.79 -9.07
N ARG A 14 -5.67 14.77 -8.48
CA ARG A 14 -5.05 15.97 -7.90
C ARG A 14 -4.07 15.61 -6.79
N LEU A 15 -4.46 14.73 -5.87
CA LEU A 15 -3.60 14.28 -4.76
C LEU A 15 -2.37 13.48 -5.23
N ILE A 16 -2.50 12.71 -6.32
CA ILE A 16 -1.36 12.00 -6.92
C ILE A 16 -0.39 12.99 -7.56
N VAL A 17 -0.89 13.93 -8.36
CA VAL A 17 -0.04 14.91 -9.09
C VAL A 17 0.68 15.87 -8.13
N THR A 18 0.00 16.29 -7.05
CA THR A 18 0.59 17.14 -5.99
C THR A 18 1.53 16.37 -5.06
N GLY A 19 1.61 15.04 -5.19
CA GLY A 19 2.52 14.21 -4.39
C GLY A 19 2.04 13.95 -2.96
N HIS A 20 0.78 14.28 -2.64
CA HIS A 20 0.12 13.89 -1.38
C HIS A 20 -0.23 12.40 -1.33
N ILE A 21 -0.33 11.74 -2.49
CA ILE A 21 -0.43 10.29 -2.61
C ILE A 21 0.78 9.78 -3.39
N ARG A 22 1.59 8.92 -2.77
CA ARG A 22 2.79 8.34 -3.38
C ARG A 22 2.74 6.81 -3.47
N TYR A 23 1.92 6.20 -2.61
CA TYR A 23 1.79 4.75 -2.55
C TYR A 23 0.33 4.32 -2.67
N GLY A 24 0.15 3.14 -3.25
CA GLY A 24 -1.14 2.46 -3.33
C GLY A 24 -1.06 1.08 -2.67
N GLY A 25 -2.19 0.57 -2.19
CA GLY A 25 -2.21 -0.69 -1.48
C GLY A 25 -3.53 -1.44 -1.58
N ASN A 26 -3.49 -2.70 -1.15
CA ASN A 26 -4.66 -3.55 -0.98
C ASN A 26 -4.98 -3.66 0.51
N ARG A 27 -6.13 -3.14 0.93
CA ARG A 27 -6.58 -3.17 2.33
C ARG A 27 -6.80 -4.58 2.86
N ARG A 28 -7.30 -5.50 2.02
CA ARG A 28 -7.62 -6.89 2.44
C ARG A 28 -6.35 -7.71 2.66
N LEU A 29 -5.37 -7.55 1.79
CA LEU A 29 -4.09 -8.25 1.89
C LEU A 29 -3.07 -7.53 2.79
N ARG A 30 -3.40 -6.30 3.23
CA ARG A 30 -2.51 -5.39 3.96
C ARG A 30 -1.16 -5.21 3.25
N ILE A 31 -1.20 -4.92 1.95
CA ILE A 31 0.00 -4.69 1.13
C ILE A 31 0.02 -3.25 0.63
N TYR A 32 1.15 -2.56 0.68
CA TYR A 32 1.36 -1.29 -0.02
C TYR A 32 2.52 -1.38 -1.00
N GLY A 33 2.54 -0.50 -2.00
CA GLY A 33 3.54 -0.45 -3.05
C GLY A 33 3.43 0.82 -3.87
N ARG A 34 4.28 0.95 -4.89
CA ARG A 34 4.23 2.09 -5.80
C ARG A 34 2.96 2.09 -6.64
N LEU A 35 2.53 3.28 -7.06
CA LEU A 35 1.35 3.48 -7.92
C LEU A 35 1.50 2.84 -9.31
N ASP A 36 2.73 2.67 -9.80
CA ASP A 36 3.08 2.08 -11.10
C ASP A 36 3.16 0.55 -11.08
N CYS A 37 3.03 -0.08 -9.90
CA CYS A 37 3.17 -1.52 -9.74
C CYS A 37 2.12 -2.30 -10.55
N ALA A 38 2.57 -3.31 -11.31
CA ALA A 38 1.69 -4.16 -12.13
C ALA A 38 0.60 -4.88 -11.31
N SER A 39 0.91 -5.29 -10.07
CA SER A 39 -0.09 -5.86 -9.16
C SER A 39 -1.05 -4.79 -8.61
N GLY A 40 -0.59 -3.56 -8.42
CA GLY A 40 -1.39 -2.41 -8.01
C GLY A 40 -2.41 -1.98 -9.06
N LYS A 41 -2.00 -1.95 -10.33
CA LYS A 41 -2.87 -1.60 -11.47
C LYS A 41 -4.07 -2.54 -11.63
N ARG A 42 -3.96 -3.80 -11.17
CA ARG A 42 -5.03 -4.81 -11.22
C ARG A 42 -5.95 -4.80 -9.99
N MET A 43 -5.74 -3.90 -9.03
CA MET A 43 -6.55 -3.87 -7.81
C MET A 43 -7.94 -3.27 -8.06
N LYS A 44 -8.97 -3.92 -7.51
CA LYS A 44 -10.34 -3.40 -7.51
C LYS A 44 -10.45 -2.14 -6.62
N ARG A 45 -11.28 -1.17 -7.02
CA ARG A 45 -11.56 0.06 -6.25
C ARG A 45 -11.87 -0.23 -4.78
N ALA A 46 -12.81 -1.15 -4.51
CA ALA A 46 -13.26 -1.50 -3.16
C ALA A 46 -12.15 -2.04 -2.22
N SER A 47 -11.03 -2.52 -2.78
CA SER A 47 -9.88 -2.99 -2.00
C SER A 47 -8.68 -2.05 -2.04
N ARG A 48 -8.71 -1.04 -2.92
CA ARG A 48 -7.57 -0.16 -3.18
C ARG A 48 -7.58 1.01 -2.20
N VAL A 49 -6.44 1.20 -1.56
CA VAL A 49 -6.17 2.32 -0.64
C VAL A 49 -4.93 3.06 -1.09
N PHE A 50 -4.79 4.30 -0.62
CA PHE A 50 -3.70 5.20 -0.95
C PHE A 50 -3.05 5.76 0.32
N PHE A 51 -1.75 6.00 0.24
CA PHE A 51 -0.92 6.54 1.31
C PHE A 51 -0.04 7.67 0.77
N GLY A 52 0.21 8.66 1.61
CA GLY A 52 1.12 9.75 1.30
C GLY A 52 2.58 9.31 1.40
N ASP A 53 2.88 8.42 2.33
CA ASP A 53 4.23 7.92 2.52
C ASP A 53 4.25 6.42 2.94
N ALA A 54 5.45 5.85 2.96
CA ALA A 54 5.65 4.45 3.31
C ALA A 54 5.60 4.19 4.83
N ALA A 55 5.89 5.19 5.67
CA ALA A 55 5.80 5.10 7.12
C ALA A 55 4.33 5.00 7.56
N GLU A 56 3.46 5.85 7.03
CA GLU A 56 2.01 5.82 7.21
C GLU A 56 1.44 4.44 6.90
N ALA A 57 1.87 3.83 5.79
CA ALA A 57 1.45 2.49 5.41
C ALA A 57 1.93 1.42 6.42
N ARG A 58 3.17 1.53 6.89
CA ARG A 58 3.76 0.61 7.88
C ARG A 58 3.07 0.74 9.24
N GLU A 59 2.83 1.95 9.71
CA GLU A 59 2.10 2.23 10.96
C GLU A 59 0.66 1.72 10.91
N ALA A 60 0.02 1.81 9.74
CA ALA A 60 -1.29 1.20 9.49
C ALA A 60 -1.26 -0.35 9.42
N GLY A 61 -0.09 -0.98 9.57
CA GLY A 61 0.09 -2.44 9.56
C GLY A 61 0.13 -3.05 8.16
N PHE A 62 0.53 -2.30 7.14
CA PHE A 62 0.68 -2.81 5.79
C PHE A 62 2.13 -3.24 5.54
N ARG A 63 2.30 -4.41 4.92
CA ARG A 63 3.60 -4.86 4.46
C ARG A 63 3.93 -4.27 3.10
N PRO A 64 5.22 -4.02 2.81
CA PRO A 64 5.65 -3.63 1.47
C PRO A 64 5.38 -4.73 0.44
N CYS A 65 5.22 -4.32 -0.82
CA CYS A 65 4.97 -5.21 -1.94
C CYS A 65 6.28 -5.86 -2.39
N GLY A 66 6.38 -7.19 -2.27
CA GLY A 66 7.58 -7.93 -2.70
C GLY A 66 7.89 -7.90 -4.20
N HIS A 67 7.05 -7.29 -5.05
CA HIS A 67 7.37 -7.12 -6.47
C HIS A 67 8.06 -5.78 -6.75
N CYS A 68 7.46 -4.68 -6.26
CA CYS A 68 7.95 -3.32 -6.52
C CYS A 68 8.88 -2.81 -5.42
N LEU A 69 8.67 -3.19 -4.15
CA LEU A 69 9.46 -2.77 -2.99
C LEU A 69 10.24 -3.96 -2.42
N ARG A 70 11.13 -4.57 -3.22
CA ARG A 70 11.83 -5.82 -2.86
C ARG A 70 12.71 -5.65 -1.62
N ASP A 71 13.52 -4.61 -1.56
CA ASP A 71 14.43 -4.34 -0.45
C ASP A 71 13.67 -4.08 0.86
N ASP A 72 12.65 -3.23 0.81
CA ASP A 72 11.77 -3.00 1.96
C ASP A 72 11.05 -4.28 2.40
N TYR A 73 10.66 -5.13 1.44
CA TYR A 73 10.04 -6.42 1.73
C TYR A 73 10.99 -7.42 2.37
N ALA A 74 12.24 -7.50 1.92
CA ALA A 74 13.26 -8.32 2.57
C ALA A 74 13.46 -7.87 4.02
N ARG A 75 13.65 -6.55 4.25
CA ARG A 75 13.78 -5.97 5.59
C ARG A 75 12.56 -6.21 6.48
N TRP A 76 11.36 -6.17 5.91
CA TRP A 76 10.12 -6.48 6.64
C TRP A 76 10.05 -7.96 7.01
N LYS A 77 10.50 -8.86 6.13
CA LYS A 77 10.48 -10.32 6.34
C LYS A 77 11.50 -10.77 7.39
N ASP A 78 12.65 -10.11 7.44
CA ASP A 78 13.75 -10.46 8.35
C ASP A 78 13.57 -9.89 9.77
N ARG A 79 12.53 -9.06 10.00
CA ARG A 79 12.21 -8.57 11.34
C ARG A 79 11.68 -9.73 12.19
N PRO A 80 12.31 -10.06 13.34
CA PRO A 80 11.80 -11.09 14.24
C PRO A 80 10.38 -10.71 14.68
N ALA A 81 9.46 -11.67 14.57
CA ALA A 81 8.03 -11.45 14.70
C ALA A 81 7.58 -11.60 16.16
N ASP A 82 7.36 -10.48 16.83
CA ASP A 82 6.43 -10.36 17.94
C ASP A 82 5.29 -9.42 17.52
N ALA A 83 4.06 -9.96 17.60
CA ALA A 83 2.76 -9.35 17.33
C ALA A 83 2.18 -9.40 15.89
N ALA A 84 1.02 -10.07 15.83
CA ALA A 84 -0.08 -9.96 14.85
C ALA A 84 -0.02 -10.81 13.56
N SER A 85 -0.49 -12.06 13.71
CA SER A 85 -1.48 -12.74 12.87
C SER A 85 -1.52 -12.44 11.37
N GLY A 86 -1.19 -13.45 10.56
CA GLY A 86 -1.72 -13.55 9.19
C GLY A 86 -0.84 -14.28 8.18
N ASN A 87 -0.82 -15.61 8.26
CA ASN A 87 -0.49 -16.55 7.18
C ASN A 87 0.84 -16.34 6.44
N ARG A 88 1.91 -16.98 6.96
CA ARG A 88 3.14 -17.27 6.21
C ARG A 88 2.81 -18.35 5.16
N ARG A 89 2.66 -17.95 3.89
CA ARG A 89 2.73 -18.84 2.73
C ARG A 89 4.09 -18.73 2.08
#